data_AF-A0A817NTI6-F1
#
_entry.id   AF-A0A817NTI6-F1
#
_cell.length_a   1.000
_cell.length_b   1.000
_cell.length_c   1.000
_cell.angle_alpha   90.00
_cell.angle_beta   90.00
_cell.angle_gamma   90.00
#
_symmetry.space_group_name_H-M   'P 1'
#
loop_
_entity.id
_entity.type
_entity.pdbx_description
1 polymer ?
#
loop_
_entity_poly.entity_id
_entity_poly.type
_entity_poly.pdbx_seq_one_letter_code
_entity_poly.pdbx_strand_id
1 'polypeptide(L)'
;MDLPARLETLMGGFITVTKQDNKIHINDATVIESDILANNGVIHIIDSVLMPIKSIYLRKWDASKIFYFKYNKYELHCSHLVPTFKFDK
;
A
#
# COMPACT_ATOMS: atom_id res chain seq x y z
N MET A 1 -1.17 -26.79 -12.76
CA MET A 1 -1.08 -25.32 -12.72
C MET A 1 -1.26 -24.94 -11.27
N ASP A 2 -0.21 -24.44 -10.62
CA ASP A 2 -0.31 -24.04 -9.22
C ASP A 2 -1.17 -22.78 -9.14
N LEU A 3 -2.13 -22.76 -8.21
CA LEU A 3 -3.00 -21.60 -8.02
C LEU A 3 -2.21 -20.43 -7.44
N PRO A 4 -2.51 -19.17 -7.84
CA PRO A 4 -1.87 -18.01 -7.24
C PRO A 4 -2.23 -17.92 -5.75
N ALA A 5 -1.21 -17.83 -4.90
CA ALA A 5 -1.38 -17.61 -3.46
C ALA A 5 -1.39 -16.12 -3.16
N ARG A 6 -2.33 -15.65 -2.35
CA ARG A 6 -2.41 -14.24 -1.94
C ARG A 6 -2.01 -14.12 -0.47
N LEU A 7 -0.97 -13.34 -0.20
CA LEU A 7 -0.41 -13.18 1.14
C LEU A 7 -0.58 -11.73 1.62
N GLU A 8 -0.88 -11.56 2.90
CA GLU A 8 -0.95 -10.26 3.55
C GLU A 8 0.45 -9.83 4.03
N THR A 9 0.78 -8.57 3.77
CA THR A 9 2.01 -7.92 4.23
C THR A 9 1.79 -7.31 5.61
N LEU A 10 2.87 -7.06 6.35
CA LEU A 10 2.80 -6.42 7.66
C LEU A 10 2.08 -5.05 7.65
N MET A 11 2.13 -4.34 6.53
CA MET A 11 1.47 -3.03 6.35
C MET A 11 -0.01 -3.14 5.94
N GLY A 12 -0.61 -4.33 5.94
CA GLY A 12 -2.01 -4.57 5.59
C GLY A 12 -2.31 -4.53 4.08
N GLY A 13 -1.27 -4.50 3.24
CA GLY A 13 -1.38 -4.71 1.79
C GLY A 13 -1.29 -6.18 1.41
N PHE A 14 -1.55 -6.53 0.15
CA PHE A 14 -1.43 -7.90 -0.34
C PHE A 14 -0.36 -8.03 -1.41
N ILE A 15 0.32 -9.17 -1.42
CA ILE A 15 1.18 -9.64 -2.51
C ILE A 15 0.60 -10.93 -3.08
N THR A 16 0.86 -11.18 -4.36
CA THR A 16 0.47 -12.42 -5.04
C THR A 16 1.73 -13.22 -5.31
N VAL A 17 1.74 -14.48 -4.92
CA VAL A 17 2.80 -15.44 -5.21
C VAL A 17 2.28 -16.39 -6.27
N THR A 18 2.99 -16.50 -7.38
CA THR A 18 2.67 -17.43 -8.46
C THR A 18 3.87 -18.29 -8.78
N LYS A 19 3.60 -19.47 -9.35
CA LYS A 19 4.64 -20.35 -9.84
C LYS A 19 4.39 -20.61 -11.32
N GLN A 20 5.35 -20.18 -12.14
CA GLN A 20 5.31 -20.29 -13.59
C GLN A 20 6.67 -20.78 -14.07
N ASP A 21 6.71 -21.75 -14.98
CA ASP A 21 7.93 -22.25 -15.60
C ASP A 21 9.04 -22.62 -14.59
N ASN A 22 8.66 -23.28 -13.49
CA ASN A 22 9.53 -23.61 -12.34
C ASN A 22 10.19 -22.41 -11.63
N LYS A 23 9.74 -21.19 -11.91
CA LYS A 23 10.13 -19.98 -11.20
C LYS A 23 9.00 -19.51 -10.30
N ILE A 24 9.37 -18.95 -9.15
CA ILE A 24 8.43 -18.32 -8.23
C ILE A 24 8.46 -16.82 -8.52
N HIS A 25 7.28 -16.24 -8.64
CA HIS A 25 7.10 -14.81 -8.83
C HIS A 25 6.31 -14.24 -7.65
N ILE A 26 6.77 -13.09 -7.16
CA ILE A 26 6.08 -12.29 -6.16
C ILE A 26 5.64 -11.00 -6.87
N ASN A 27 4.35 -10.91 -7.20
CA ASN A 27 3.83 -9.97 -8.18
C ASN A 27 4.63 -10.08 -9.49
N ASP A 28 5.34 -9.01 -9.87
CA ASP A 28 6.17 -8.95 -11.08
C ASP A 28 7.65 -9.27 -10.82
N ALA A 29 8.07 -9.47 -9.55
CA ALA A 29 9.45 -9.78 -9.20
C ALA A 29 9.70 -11.29 -9.21
N THR A 30 10.86 -11.72 -9.71
CA THR A 30 11.25 -13.13 -9.73
C THR A 30 12.09 -13.47 -8.50
N VAL A 31 11.80 -14.59 -7.85
CA VAL A 31 12.64 -15.12 -6.78
C VAL A 31 13.89 -15.75 -7.37
N ILE A 32 15.06 -15.23 -7.01
CA ILE A 32 16.38 -15.73 -7.43
C ILE A 32 16.82 -16.86 -6.51
N GLU A 33 16.61 -16.67 -5.20
CA GLU A 33 17.00 -17.61 -4.15
C GLU A 33 15.94 -17.62 -3.06
N SER A 34 15.57 -18.80 -2.56
CA SER A 34 14.54 -18.96 -1.54
C SER A 34 15.08 -19.69 -0.32
N ASP A 35 14.34 -19.60 0.79
CA ASP A 35 14.52 -20.46 1.96
C ASP A 35 15.86 -20.25 2.70
N ILE A 36 16.40 -19.03 2.66
CA ILE A 36 17.59 -18.66 3.41
C ILE A 36 17.20 -18.47 4.88
N LEU A 37 17.69 -19.35 5.75
CA LEU A 37 17.39 -19.31 7.18
C LEU A 37 18.05 -18.11 7.87
N ALA A 38 17.25 -17.36 8.61
CA ALA A 38 17.68 -16.29 9.50
C ALA A 38 17.21 -16.57 10.93
N ASN A 39 17.81 -15.90 11.92
CA ASN A 39 17.47 -16.14 13.34
C ASN A 39 16.00 -15.90 13.69
N ASN A 40 15.29 -15.10 12.89
CA ASN A 40 13.92 -14.65 13.12
C ASN A 40 12.97 -15.01 11.97
N GLY A 41 13.37 -15.84 11.01
CA GLY A 41 12.52 -16.20 9.89
C GLY A 41 13.29 -16.68 8.67
N VAL A 42 12.73 -16.42 7.49
CA VAL A 42 13.24 -16.87 6.21
C VAL A 42 13.39 -15.67 5.29
N ILE A 43 14.50 -15.61 4.57
CA ILE A 43 14.80 -14.59 3.56
C ILE A 43 14.64 -15.23 2.17
N HIS A 44 14.00 -14.48 1.27
CA HIS A 44 13.91 -14.79 -0.15
C HIS A 44 14.52 -13.63 -0.93
N ILE A 45 15.44 -13.91 -1.85
CA ILE A 45 16.09 -12.93 -2.72
C ILE A 45 15.26 -12.77 -3.98
N ILE A 46 14.97 -11.52 -4.35
CA ILE A 46 14.22 -11.18 -5.56
C ILE A 46 15.04 -10.27 -6.47
N ASP A 47 14.75 -10.32 -7.77
CA ASP A 47 15.46 -9.55 -8.81
C ASP A 47 15.05 -8.07 -8.89
N SER A 48 13.87 -7.74 -8.36
CA SER A 48 13.21 -6.44 -8.57
C SER A 48 12.59 -5.91 -7.29
N VAL A 49 12.59 -4.59 -7.14
CA VAL A 49 11.96 -3.92 -5.99
C VAL A 49 10.44 -4.02 -6.09
N LEU A 50 9.79 -4.49 -5.02
CA LEU A 50 8.34 -4.47 -4.93
C LEU A 50 7.85 -3.03 -4.71
N MET A 51 7.04 -2.55 -5.66
CA MET A 51 6.35 -1.28 -5.50
C MET A 51 5.14 -1.46 -4.56
N PRO A 52 5.00 -0.64 -3.51
CA PRO A 52 3.80 -0.67 -2.68
C PRO A 52 2.60 -0.30 -3.55
N ILE A 53 1.57 -1.15 -3.54
CA ILE A 53 0.29 -0.79 -4.15
C ILE A 53 -0.17 0.48 -3.45
N LYS A 54 -0.40 1.56 -4.23
CA LYS A 54 -0.81 2.87 -3.70
C LYS A 54 -1.85 2.67 -2.61
N SER A 55 -1.40 2.95 -1.40
CA SER A 55 -2.17 3.03 -0.17
C SER A 55 -3.61 3.41 -0.43
N ILE A 56 -4.51 2.60 0.10
CA ILE A 56 -5.92 2.90 0.31
C ILE A 56 -6.08 4.03 1.37
N TYR A 57 -5.24 5.08 1.34
CA TYR A 57 -5.47 6.32 2.09
C TYR A 57 -6.79 7.01 1.67
N LEU A 58 -7.49 6.49 0.65
CA LEU A 58 -8.84 6.90 0.28
C LEU A 58 -9.98 6.08 0.92
N ARG A 59 -9.73 4.98 1.66
CA ARG A 59 -10.81 4.28 2.40
C ARG A 59 -10.75 4.43 3.92
N LYS A 60 -9.87 5.29 4.43
CA LYS A 60 -9.90 5.69 5.85
C LYS A 60 -10.32 7.15 6.04
N TRP A 61 -11.19 7.63 5.15
CA TRP A 61 -12.09 8.73 5.41
C TRP A 61 -13.48 8.13 5.57
N ASP A 62 -13.74 7.54 6.74
CA ASP A 62 -15.12 7.42 7.18
C ASP A 62 -15.64 8.85 7.37
N ALA A 63 -16.37 9.33 6.36
CA ALA A 63 -17.02 10.64 6.37
C ALA A 63 -18.04 10.80 7.51
N SER A 64 -18.22 9.79 8.37
CA SER A 64 -19.00 9.86 9.61
C SER A 64 -18.23 10.49 10.78
N LYS A 65 -16.92 10.76 10.65
CA LYS A 65 -16.15 11.56 11.61
C LYS A 65 -15.60 12.83 10.94
N ILE A 66 -16.52 13.68 10.48
CA ILE A 66 -16.18 15.07 10.16
C ILE A 66 -15.70 15.74 11.45
N PHE A 67 -14.39 15.93 11.57
CA PHE A 67 -13.81 16.82 12.56
C PHE A 67 -14.30 18.23 12.25
N TYR A 68 -15.16 18.79 13.10
CA TYR A 68 -15.49 20.21 13.06
C TYR A 68 -14.21 21.01 13.36
N PHE A 69 -13.67 21.72 12.38
CA PHE A 69 -12.78 22.85 12.66
C PHE A 69 -13.66 24.09 12.85
N LYS A 70 -13.83 24.50 14.11
CA LYS A 70 -14.46 25.77 14.47
C LYS A 70 -13.50 26.91 14.15
N TYR A 71 -13.60 27.47 12.95
CA TYR A 71 -13.07 28.82 12.69
C TYR A 71 -14.13 29.81 13.15
N ASN A 72 -13.84 30.50 14.24
CA ASN A 72 -14.75 31.49 14.77
C ASN A 72 -14.61 32.80 13.98
N LYS A 73 -15.79 33.29 13.59
CA LYS A 73 -16.16 34.64 13.16
C LYS A 73 -16.02 34.94 11.66
N TYR A 74 -17.20 35.28 11.11
CA TYR A 74 -17.50 35.84 9.78
C TYR A 74 -17.81 34.79 8.71
N GLU A 75 -19.09 34.41 8.68
CA GLU A 75 -19.75 33.74 7.56
C GLU A 75 -19.51 34.54 6.27
N LEU A 76 -18.88 33.91 5.28
CA LEU A 76 -18.97 34.38 3.89
C LEU A 76 -19.23 33.19 2.98
N HIS A 77 -20.43 33.24 2.43
CA HIS A 77 -20.99 32.35 1.42
C HIS A 77 -20.21 32.53 0.10
N CYS A 78 -19.52 31.51 -0.40
CA CYS A 78 -19.27 31.34 -1.83
C CYS A 78 -18.78 29.93 -2.17
N SER A 79 -19.51 29.28 -3.07
CA SER A 79 -19.17 28.03 -3.73
C SER A 79 -18.06 28.24 -4.75
N HIS A 80 -17.24 27.21 -4.94
CA HIS A 80 -16.00 27.15 -5.71
C HIS A 80 -14.79 27.80 -5.03
N LEU A 81 -13.85 26.94 -4.58
CA LEU A 81 -12.46 26.96 -5.02
C LEU A 81 -11.75 25.72 -4.44
N VAL A 82 -11.01 25.05 -5.32
CA VAL A 82 -10.29 23.78 -5.09
C VAL A 82 -9.15 24.03 -4.08
N PRO A 83 -9.04 23.29 -2.97
CA PRO A 83 -7.94 23.50 -2.03
C PRO A 83 -6.63 22.99 -2.65
N THR A 84 -5.73 23.91 -3.02
CA THR A 84 -4.35 23.58 -3.34
C THR A 84 -3.58 23.48 -2.03
N PHE A 85 -3.12 22.27 -1.71
CA PHE A 85 -2.22 22.00 -0.60
C PHE A 85 -0.86 22.68 -0.88
N LYS A 86 -0.48 23.66 -0.06
CA LYS A 86 0.91 24.08 0.08
C LYS A 86 1.47 23.50 1.37
N PHE A 87 2.58 22.77 1.26
CA PHE A 87 3.43 22.41 2.37
C PHE A 87 4.42 23.56 2.58
N ASP A 88 4.39 24.19 3.74
CA ASP A 88 5.48 25.07 4.18
C ASP A 88 6.35 24.31 5.20
N LYS A 89 7.67 24.56 5.13
CA LYS A 89 8.74 23.96 5.96
C LYS A 89 8.64 24.33 7.43
#